data_AF-A0A0B1QWM9-F1
#
_entry.id   AF-A0A0B1QWM9-F1
#
_cell.length_a   1.000
_cell.length_b   1.000
_cell.length_c   1.000
_cell.angle_alpha   90.00
_cell.angle_beta   90.00
_cell.angle_gamma   90.00
#
_symmetry.space_group_name_H-M   'P 1'
#
loop_
_entity.id
_entity.type
_entity.pdbx_description
1 polymer ?
#
loop_
_entity_poly.entity_id
_entity_poly.type
_entity_poly.pdbx_seq_one_letter_code
_entity_poly.pdbx_strand_id
1 'polypeptide(L)'
;MAARLSRLMGLCFALLFCLSAHANIFSPNNNSRFVPVDQAFGFDFSQQGNQLTLSWKVKDGYYLYRQQIHVTPQQAQIAPLALPAGKPHEDEFYGKSEIYPQDLQLPITLRQA
;
A
#
# COMPACT_ATOMS: atom_id res chain seq x y z
N MET A 1 57.77 -17.53 37.11
CA MET A 1 57.34 -17.69 35.70
C MET A 1 55.80 -17.70 35.51
N ALA A 2 54.97 -17.55 36.56
CA ALA A 2 53.50 -17.65 36.46
C ALA A 2 52.74 -16.30 36.29
N ALA A 3 53.33 -15.17 36.71
CA ALA A 3 52.64 -13.87 36.72
C ALA A 3 52.64 -13.12 35.37
N ARG A 4 53.37 -13.61 34.37
CA ARG A 4 53.39 -13.05 33.01
C ARG A 4 52.28 -13.65 32.12
N LEU A 5 51.79 -14.84 32.47
CA LEU A 5 50.78 -15.59 31.71
C LEU A 5 49.34 -15.15 32.07
N SER A 6 49.10 -14.76 33.34
CA SER A 6 47.80 -14.28 33.80
C SER A 6 47.41 -12.91 33.23
N ARG A 7 48.39 -12.06 32.87
CA ARG A 7 48.14 -10.76 32.23
C ARG A 7 47.75 -10.90 30.75
N LEU A 8 48.24 -11.93 30.05
CA LEU A 8 47.81 -12.25 28.68
C LEU A 8 46.38 -12.79 28.66
N MET A 9 45.99 -13.60 29.66
CA MET A 9 44.66 -14.20 29.73
C MET A 9 43.56 -13.17 30.00
N GLY A 10 43.85 -12.11 30.80
CA GLY A 10 42.91 -11.01 31.05
C GLY A 10 42.70 -10.08 29.85
N LEU A 11 43.72 -9.89 29.01
CA LEU A 11 43.62 -9.04 27.83
C LEU A 11 42.75 -9.68 26.73
N CYS A 12 42.80 -11.00 26.58
CA CYS A 12 41.92 -11.74 25.65
C CYS A 12 40.45 -11.73 26.08
N PHE A 13 40.15 -11.70 27.38
CA PHE A 13 38.77 -11.68 27.87
C PHE A 13 38.09 -10.31 27.68
N ALA A 14 38.85 -9.22 27.69
CA ALA A 14 38.33 -7.87 27.43
C ALA A 14 38.01 -7.60 25.95
N LEU A 15 38.66 -8.30 25.02
CA LEU A 15 38.40 -8.19 23.57
C LEU A 15 37.12 -8.92 23.11
N LEU A 16 36.65 -9.90 23.88
CA LEU A 16 35.43 -10.67 23.56
C LEU A 16 34.13 -9.92 23.88
N PHE A 17 34.17 -8.81 24.61
CA PHE A 17 32.98 -8.04 25.02
C PHE A 17 32.59 -6.88 24.07
N CYS A 18 33.32 -6.67 22.96
CA CYS A 18 33.10 -5.52 22.06
C CYS A 18 32.50 -5.84 20.68
N LEU A 19 31.99 -7.06 20.43
CA LEU A 19 31.59 -7.49 19.06
C LEU A 19 30.09 -7.61 18.81
N SER A 20 29.25 -6.78 19.42
CA SER A 20 27.86 -6.60 18.98
C SER A 20 27.68 -5.32 18.18
N ALA A 21 28.39 -5.21 17.05
CA ALA A 21 28.12 -4.21 16.03
C ALA A 21 26.98 -4.71 15.12
N HIS A 22 25.74 -4.31 15.43
CA HIS A 22 24.59 -4.60 14.58
C HIS A 22 24.58 -3.62 13.40
N ALA A 23 25.15 -4.01 12.26
CA ALA A 23 25.10 -3.24 11.03
C ALA A 23 23.73 -3.42 10.34
N ASN A 24 22.76 -2.57 10.69
CA ASN A 24 21.46 -2.50 10.03
C ASN A 24 21.44 -1.54 8.83
N ILE A 25 22.51 -1.56 8.02
CA ILE A 25 22.69 -0.68 6.85
C ILE A 25 21.72 -0.94 5.69
N PHE A 26 20.99 -2.06 5.73
CA PHE A 26 19.92 -2.39 4.79
C PHE A 26 18.52 -2.26 5.40
N SER A 27 18.38 -1.61 6.56
CA SER A 27 17.04 -1.28 7.06
C SER A 27 16.37 -0.37 6.03
N PRO A 28 15.20 -0.76 5.47
CA PRO A 28 14.48 0.08 4.54
C PRO A 28 14.21 1.40 5.27
N ASN A 29 14.72 2.50 4.73
CA ASN A 29 14.37 3.82 5.19
C ASN A 29 12.84 3.92 5.07
N ASN A 30 12.13 3.93 6.21
CA ASN A 30 10.66 3.96 6.28
C ASN A 30 10.04 5.24 5.66
N ASN A 31 10.87 6.09 5.05
CA ASN A 31 10.51 7.22 4.21
C ASN A 31 10.41 6.85 2.72
N SER A 32 10.13 5.58 2.38
CA SER A 32 9.83 5.21 1.00
C SER A 32 8.56 5.94 0.56
N ARG A 33 8.67 6.81 -0.46
CA ARG A 33 7.52 7.44 -1.12
C ARG A 33 6.64 6.43 -1.87
N PHE A 34 7.04 5.17 -1.91
CA PHE A 34 6.30 4.09 -2.55
C PHE A 34 5.80 3.14 -1.46
N VAL A 35 4.49 3.22 -1.20
CA VAL A 35 3.78 2.26 -0.36
C VAL A 35 3.22 1.13 -1.23
N PRO A 36 2.95 -0.06 -0.65
CA PRO A 36 2.21 -1.11 -1.34
C PRO A 36 0.88 -0.61 -1.89
N VAL A 37 0.42 -1.22 -2.99
CA VAL A 37 -0.81 -0.82 -3.69
C VAL A 37 -2.03 -0.80 -2.77
N ASP A 38 -2.20 -1.79 -1.89
CA ASP A 38 -3.32 -1.88 -0.96
C ASP A 38 -3.28 -0.79 0.13
N GLN A 39 -2.11 -0.18 0.37
CA GLN A 39 -1.98 0.97 1.27
C GLN A 39 -2.23 2.30 0.55
N ALA A 40 -1.95 2.38 -0.75
CA ALA A 40 -2.27 3.54 -1.58
C ALA A 40 -3.77 3.59 -1.94
N PHE A 41 -4.37 2.42 -2.17
CA PHE A 41 -5.74 2.25 -2.65
C PHE A 41 -6.44 1.14 -1.85
N GLY A 42 -6.78 1.43 -0.59
CA GLY A 42 -7.43 0.46 0.29
C GLY A 42 -8.83 0.12 -0.19
N PHE A 43 -8.99 -1.03 -0.84
CA PHE A 43 -10.27 -1.50 -1.38
C PHE A 43 -11.09 -2.24 -0.32
N ASP A 44 -12.40 -1.99 -0.30
CA ASP A 44 -13.37 -2.69 0.53
C ASP A 44 -14.74 -2.75 -0.17
N PHE A 45 -15.65 -3.58 0.31
CA PHE A 45 -17.01 -3.65 -0.19
C PHE A 45 -18.02 -3.94 0.93
N SER A 46 -19.24 -3.45 0.75
CA SER A 46 -20.37 -3.80 1.61
C SER A 46 -21.61 -4.08 0.77
N GLN A 47 -22.42 -5.04 1.20
CA GLN A 47 -23.67 -5.36 0.52
C GLN A 47 -24.83 -5.33 1.51
N GLN A 48 -25.89 -4.62 1.13
CA GLN A 48 -27.15 -4.59 1.84
C GLN A 48 -28.29 -4.94 0.88
N GLY A 49 -28.79 -6.16 0.97
CA GLY A 49 -29.77 -6.70 0.02
C GLY A 49 -29.22 -6.65 -1.41
N ASN A 50 -29.90 -5.91 -2.29
CA ASN A 50 -29.53 -5.76 -3.70
C ASN A 50 -28.56 -4.60 -3.95
N GLN A 51 -28.08 -3.91 -2.91
CA GLN A 51 -27.17 -2.79 -3.05
C GLN A 51 -25.76 -3.21 -2.62
N LEU A 52 -24.85 -3.33 -3.59
CA LEU A 52 -23.42 -3.51 -3.37
C LEU A 52 -22.75 -2.13 -3.41
N THR A 53 -21.85 -1.84 -2.49
CA THR A 53 -21.05 -0.60 -2.49
C THR A 53 -19.59 -0.99 -2.51
N LEU A 54 -18.89 -0.65 -3.59
CA LEU A 54 -17.43 -0.76 -3.68
C LEU A 54 -16.80 0.52 -3.17
N SER A 55 -15.77 0.41 -2.34
CA SER A 55 -15.10 1.57 -1.73
C SER A 55 -13.59 1.48 -1.91
N TRP A 56 -12.96 2.60 -2.21
CA TRP A 56 -11.50 2.75 -2.20
C TRP A 56 -11.12 3.91 -1.30
N LYS A 57 -10.26 3.64 -0.31
CA LYS A 57 -9.55 4.68 0.44
C LYS A 57 -8.29 5.07 -0.32
N VAL A 58 -8.21 6.32 -0.75
CA VAL A 58 -7.10 6.82 -1.55
C VAL A 58 -6.15 7.58 -0.66
N LYS A 59 -4.90 7.11 -0.58
CA LYS A 59 -3.87 7.78 0.20
C LYS A 59 -3.53 9.14 -0.40
N ASP A 60 -3.28 10.14 0.46
CA ASP A 60 -2.83 11.46 0.05
C ASP A 60 -1.61 11.37 -0.90
N GLY A 61 -1.70 12.08 -2.02
CA GLY A 61 -0.68 12.07 -3.08
C GLY A 61 -0.86 10.96 -4.13
N TYR A 62 -1.87 10.10 -4.00
CA TYR A 62 -2.23 9.08 -4.98
C TYR A 62 -3.59 9.39 -5.63
N TYR A 63 -3.86 8.74 -6.77
CA TYR A 63 -5.13 8.90 -7.48
C TYR A 63 -5.46 7.66 -8.32
N LEU A 64 -6.77 7.39 -8.47
CA LEU A 64 -7.29 6.38 -9.39
C LEU A 64 -7.68 7.03 -10.72
N TYR A 65 -7.33 6.43 -11.85
CA TYR A 65 -7.85 6.86 -13.14
C TYR A 65 -9.28 6.36 -13.32
N ARG A 66 -10.21 7.29 -13.59
CA ARG A 66 -11.62 6.97 -13.83
C ARG A 66 -11.80 5.94 -14.94
N GLN A 67 -11.09 6.11 -16.04
CA GLN A 67 -11.17 5.25 -17.23
C GLN A 67 -10.58 3.84 -17.06
N GLN A 68 -9.87 3.58 -15.95
CA GLN A 68 -9.30 2.25 -15.66
C GLN A 68 -10.18 1.43 -14.69
N ILE A 69 -11.28 2.00 -14.19
CA ILE A 69 -12.21 1.28 -13.33
C ILE A 69 -13.18 0.48 -14.21
N HIS A 70 -13.06 -0.84 -14.12
CA HIS A 70 -13.92 -1.78 -14.81
C HIS A 70 -14.58 -2.72 -13.80
N VAL A 71 -15.90 -2.91 -13.95
CA VAL A 71 -16.67 -3.86 -13.15
C VAL A 71 -17.29 -4.87 -14.10
N THR A 72 -16.92 -6.14 -13.92
CA THR A 72 -17.41 -7.25 -14.73
C THR A 72 -18.18 -8.21 -13.83
N PRO A 73 -19.52 -8.26 -13.90
CA PRO A 73 -20.28 -9.20 -13.12
C PRO A 73 -20.04 -10.64 -13.60
N GLN A 74 -19.87 -11.57 -12.67
CA GLN A 74 -19.83 -13.00 -12.95
C GLN A 74 -21.06 -13.65 -12.32
N GLN A 75 -21.85 -14.35 -13.14
CA GLN A 75 -23.09 -15.02 -12.73
C GLN A 75 -24.15 -14.10 -12.08
N ALA A 76 -24.01 -12.78 -12.25
CA ALA A 76 -24.93 -11.77 -11.72
C ALA A 76 -25.34 -10.80 -12.83
N GLN A 77 -26.48 -10.13 -12.63
CA GLN A 77 -26.90 -9.01 -13.45
C GLN A 77 -26.88 -7.74 -12.61
N ILE A 78 -26.23 -6.69 -13.10
CA ILE A 78 -26.17 -5.39 -12.45
C ILE A 78 -26.93 -4.34 -13.26
N ALA A 79 -27.45 -3.32 -12.60
CA ALA A 79 -27.93 -2.13 -13.29
C ALA A 79 -26.78 -1.42 -14.02
N PRO A 80 -27.07 -0.59 -15.03
CA PRO A 80 -26.04 0.19 -15.72
C PRO A 80 -25.16 0.94 -14.71
N LEU A 81 -23.85 0.72 -14.81
CA LEU A 81 -22.87 1.35 -13.94
C LEU A 81 -22.55 2.75 -14.45
N ALA A 82 -22.72 3.75 -13.58
CA ALA A 82 -22.30 5.12 -13.85
C ALA A 82 -21.17 5.49 -12.88
N LEU A 83 -19.97 5.70 -13.41
CA LEU A 83 -18.86 6.23 -12.62
C LEU A 83 -19.08 7.73 -12.36
N PRO A 84 -18.90 8.21 -11.11
CA PRO A 84 -19.06 9.63 -10.78
C PRO A 84 -18.10 10.51 -11.58
N ALA A 85 -18.37 11.81 -11.69
CA ALA A 85 -17.44 12.73 -12.34
C ALA A 85 -16.09 12.76 -11.61
N GLY A 86 -14.99 12.64 -12.35
CA GLY A 86 -13.64 12.78 -11.82
C GLY A 86 -13.13 14.22 -11.87
N LYS A 87 -11.91 14.43 -11.38
CA LYS A 87 -11.17 15.68 -11.58
C LYS A 87 -10.33 15.57 -12.85
N PRO A 88 -10.28 16.61 -13.71
CA PRO A 88 -9.37 16.61 -14.85
C PRO A 88 -7.92 16.58 -14.35
N HIS A 89 -7.08 15.79 -15.02
CA HIS A 89 -5.66 15.67 -14.75
C HIS A 89 -4.90 15.40 -16.04
N GLU A 90 -3.65 15.84 -16.10
CA GLU A 90 -2.78 15.63 -17.25
C GLU A 90 -1.41 15.19 -16.75
N ASP A 91 -0.98 14.01 -17.21
CA ASP A 91 0.29 13.41 -16.85
C ASP A 91 0.94 12.73 -18.07
N GLU A 92 2.16 12.24 -17.89
CA GLU A 92 2.95 11.61 -18.95
C GLU A 92 2.46 10.20 -19.32
N PHE A 93 1.58 9.58 -18.52
CA PHE A 93 1.13 8.21 -18.72
C PHE A 93 -0.11 8.12 -19.61
N TYR A 94 -1.10 8.97 -19.33
CA TYR A 94 -2.39 8.97 -20.06
C TYR A 94 -2.74 10.34 -20.64
N GLY A 95 -1.90 11.37 -20.47
CA GLY A 95 -2.24 12.73 -20.90
C GLY A 95 -3.50 13.20 -20.21
N LYS A 96 -4.39 13.85 -20.95
CA LYS A 96 -5.66 14.38 -20.42
C LYS A 96 -6.61 13.25 -20.02
N SER A 97 -6.84 13.12 -18.73
CA SER A 97 -7.64 12.07 -18.11
C SER A 97 -8.50 12.62 -16.98
N GLU A 98 -9.43 11.81 -16.49
CA GLU A 98 -10.16 12.06 -15.24
C GLU A 98 -9.66 11.15 -14.12
N ILE A 99 -9.49 11.72 -12.93
CA ILE A 99 -8.95 11.03 -11.76
C ILE A 99 -9.82 11.17 -10.52
N TYR A 100 -9.64 10.25 -9.57
CA TYR A 100 -10.17 10.32 -8.21
C TYR A 100 -8.99 10.40 -7.22
N PRO A 101 -8.61 11.60 -6.76
CA PRO A 101 -7.57 11.78 -5.75
C PRO A 101 -8.11 11.69 -4.31
N GLN A 102 -9.41 11.43 -4.16
CA GLN A 102 -10.09 11.25 -2.87
C GLN A 102 -10.77 9.89 -2.86
N ASP A 103 -11.20 9.47 -1.67
CA ASP A 103 -11.96 8.24 -1.48
C ASP A 103 -13.12 8.13 -2.48
N LEU A 104 -13.23 6.96 -3.09
CA LEU A 104 -14.24 6.65 -4.09
C LEU A 104 -15.24 5.67 -3.50
N GLN A 105 -16.52 5.99 -3.60
CA GLN A 105 -17.61 5.05 -3.36
C GLN A 105 -18.39 4.84 -4.65
N LEU A 106 -18.61 3.58 -4.99
CA LEU A 106 -19.30 3.16 -6.20
C LEU A 106 -20.47 2.24 -5.86
N PRO A 107 -21.70 2.79 -5.77
CA PRO A 107 -22.90 1.99 -5.55
C PRO A 107 -23.26 1.21 -6.82
N ILE A 108 -23.53 -0.08 -6.66
CA ILE A 108 -23.93 -1.02 -7.71
C ILE A 108 -25.24 -1.69 -7.27
N THR A 109 -26.27 -1.55 -8.09
CA THR A 109 -27.54 -2.25 -7.87
C THR A 109 -27.53 -3.60 -8.56
N LEU A 110 -27.67 -4.68 -7.78
CA LEU A 110 -27.83 -6.05 -8.24
C LEU A 110 -29.29 -6.27 -8.67
N ARG A 111 -29.50 -6.71 -9.91
CA ARG A 111 -30.82 -7.11 -10.43
C ARG A 111 -31.08 -8.60 -10.22
N GLN A 112 -30.03 -9.41 -10.33
CA GLN A 112 -30.04 -10.84 -10.08
C GLN A 112 -28.65 -11.24 -9.60
N ALA A 113 -28.58 -12.09 -8.58
CA ALA A 113 -27.35 -12.65 -8.03
C ALA A 113 -27.43 -14.19 -8.07
#